data_AF-A0A3D5VEV6-F1
#
_entry.id   AF-A0A3D5VEV6-F1
#
_cell.length_a   1.000
_cell.length_b   1.000
_cell.length_c   1.000
_cell.angle_alpha   90.00
_cell.angle_beta   90.00
_cell.angle_gamma   90.00
#
_symmetry.space_group_name_H-M   'P 1'
#
loop_
_entity.id
_entity.type
_entity.pdbx_description
1 polymer ?
#
loop_
_entity_poly.entity_id
_entity_poly.type
_entity_poly.pdbx_seq_one_letter_code
_entity_poly.pdbx_strand_id
1 'polypeptide(L)' 'RPETIVPLAAMLGGYYRCRGWNEEGAPTAKKLKQLGIETLGTEPTVPLV' A
#
# COMPACT_ATOMS: atom_id res chain seq x y z
N ARG A 1 -20.67 -23.11 0.53
CA ARG A 1 -19.38 -23.80 0.75
C ARG A 1 -18.53 -22.90 1.66
N PRO A 2 -18.73 -22.95 3.00
CA PRO A 2 -17.89 -22.24 3.96
C PRO A 2 -16.36 -22.42 3.76
N GLU A 3 -15.97 -23.52 3.15
CA GLU A 3 -14.62 -24.03 2.91
C GLU A 3 -13.89 -23.23 1.82
N THR A 4 -14.63 -22.45 1.02
CA THR A 4 -14.07 -21.57 -0.01
C THR A 4 -13.91 -20.13 0.48
N ILE A 5 -14.30 -19.83 1.73
CA ILE A 5 -14.15 -18.49 2.31
C ILE A 5 -12.70 -18.31 2.74
N VAL A 6 -12.00 -17.39 2.09
CA VAL A 6 -10.61 -17.06 2.42
C VAL A 6 -10.59 -16.19 3.68
N PRO A 7 -9.81 -16.55 4.72
CA PRO A 7 -9.69 -15.75 5.94
C PRO A 7 -8.75 -14.55 5.72
N LEU A 8 -9.15 -13.61 4.86
CA LEU A 8 -8.33 -12.47 4.45
C LEU A 8 -7.79 -11.67 5.64
N ALA A 9 -8.61 -11.44 6.66
CA ALA A 9 -8.20 -10.70 7.86
C ALA A 9 -6.96 -11.30 8.54
N ALA A 10 -6.84 -12.63 8.59
CA ALA A 10 -5.68 -13.31 9.18
C ALA A 10 -4.45 -13.25 8.25
N MET A 11 -4.65 -13.12 6.94
CA MET A 11 -3.57 -13.15 5.94
C MET A 11 -2.96 -11.78 5.67
N LEU A 12 -3.77 -10.71 5.65
CA LEU A 12 -3.38 -9.38 5.19
C LEU A 12 -2.25 -8.78 6.03
N GLY A 13 -2.25 -8.97 7.35
CA GLY A 13 -1.18 -8.43 8.21
C GLY A 13 0.20 -9.00 7.87
N GLY A 14 0.29 -10.29 7.56
CA GLY A 14 1.53 -10.91 7.09
C GLY A 14 1.96 -10.37 5.73
N TYR A 15 1.01 -10.27 4.80
CA TYR A 15 1.24 -9.72 3.47
C TYR A 15 1.76 -8.27 3.50
N TYR A 16 1.15 -7.40 4.31
CA TYR A 16 1.56 -6.00 4.45
C TYR A 16 2.99 -5.88 5.01
N ARG A 17 3.34 -6.66 6.04
CA ARG A 17 4.71 -6.70 6.58
C ARG A 17 5.73 -7.10 5.52
N CYS A 18 5.47 -8.15 4.75
CA CYS A 18 6.35 -8.60 3.67
C CYS A 18 6.55 -7.51 2.59
N ARG A 19 5.51 -6.72 2.31
CA ARG A 19 5.58 -5.61 1.34
C ARG A 19 6.15 -4.31 1.91
N GLY A 20 6.42 -4.24 3.22
CA GLY A 20 6.85 -3.00 3.88
C GLY A 20 5.74 -1.95 3.93
N TRP A 21 4.51 -2.41 4.10
CA TRP A 21 3.29 -1.61 4.25
C TRP A 21 2.89 -1.53 5.72
N ASN A 22 2.08 -0.53 6.06
CA ASN A 22 1.48 -0.36 7.39
C ASN A 22 0.22 -1.24 7.54
N GLU A 23 -0.42 -1.16 8.70
CA GLU A 23 -1.60 -1.97 9.05
C GLU A 23 -2.83 -1.59 8.22
N GLU A 24 -2.87 -0.36 7.71
CA GLU A 24 -3.91 0.15 6.82
C GLU A 24 -3.75 -0.32 5.37
N GLY A 25 -2.69 -1.06 5.04
CA GLY A 25 -2.43 -1.55 3.69
C GLY A 25 -1.85 -0.50 2.74
N ALA A 26 -1.12 0.48 3.28
CA ALA A 26 -0.39 1.49 2.50
C ALA A 26 1.12 1.28 2.59
N PRO A 27 1.88 1.48 1.49
CA PRO A 27 3.34 1.50 1.55
C PRO A 27 3.85 2.53 2.56
N THR A 28 4.84 2.14 3.38
CA THR A 28 5.50 3.09 4.28
C THR A 28 6.33 4.12 3.49
N ALA A 29 6.60 5.29 4.07
CA ALA A 29 7.50 6.29 3.46
C ALA A 29 8.89 5.70 3.10
N LYS A 30 9.42 4.81 3.94
CA LYS A 30 10.65 4.05 3.67
C LYS A 30 10.52 3.20 2.40
N LYS A 31 9.39 2.49 2.23
CA LYS A 31 9.12 1.67 1.04
C LYS A 31 8.95 2.53 -0.21
N LEU A 32 8.24 3.66 -0.12
CA LEU A 32 8.08 4.59 -1.24
C LEU A 32 9.44 5.13 -1.72
N LYS A 33 10.28 5.60 -0.78
CA LYS A 33 11.64 6.08 -1.08
C LYS A 33 12.53 4.99 -1.69
N GLN A 34 12.44 3.75 -1.19
CA GLN A 34 13.18 2.62 -1.76
C GLN A 34 12.81 2.36 -3.23
N LEU A 35 11.55 2.62 -3.58
CA LEU A 35 11.01 2.40 -4.92
C LEU A 35 11.14 3.62 -5.84
N GLY A 36 11.50 4.80 -5.31
CA GLY A 36 11.64 6.05 -6.09
C GLY A 36 10.31 6.63 -6.56
N ILE A 37 9.23 6.43 -5.80
CA ILE A 37 7.85 6.86 -6.14
C ILE A 37 7.20 7.68 -5.03
N GLU A 38 7.98 8.27 -4.13
CA GLU A 38 7.48 9.08 -3.01
C GLU A 38 6.66 10.32 -3.42
N THR A 39 6.79 10.77 -4.68
CA THR A 39 6.02 11.90 -5.25
C THR A 39 4.94 11.45 -6.25
N LEU A 40 4.66 10.14 -6.35
CA LEU A 40 3.64 9.64 -7.26
C LEU A 40 2.24 9.96 -6.70
N GLY A 41 1.44 10.72 -7.44
CA GLY A 41 0.12 11.19 -6.98
C GLY A 41 0.13 12.58 -6.35
N THR A 42 1.31 13.18 -6.14
CA THR A 42 1.45 14.63 -6.00
C THR A 42 1.68 15.23 -7.39
N GLU A 43 0.63 15.28 -8.20
CA GLU A 43 0.67 16.14 -9.39
C GLU A 43 0.81 17.59 -8.90
N PRO A 44 1.77 18.39 -9.38
CA PRO A 44 1.62 19.82 -9.24
C PRO A 44 0.36 20.19 -10.02
N THR A 45 -0.69 20.65 -9.34
CA THR A 45 -1.82 21.30 -10.00
C THR A 45 -1.23 22.40 -10.86
N VAL A 46 -1.09 22.15 -12.17
CA VAL A 46 -0.72 23.19 -13.12
C VAL A 46 -1.88 24.19 -13.05
N PRO A 47 -1.65 25.46 -12.65
CA PRO A 47 -2.72 26.44 -12.69
C PRO A 47 -3.19 26.51 -14.14
N LEU A 48 -4.50 26.33 -14.36
CA LEU A 48 -5.14 26.61 -15.63
C LEU A 48 -4.85 28.09 -15.94
N VAL A 49 -3.94 28.33 -16.88
CA VAL A 49 -3.66 29.65 -17.46
C VAL A 49 -4.78 30.01 -18.42
#